data_AF-R6YGN1-F1
#
_entry.id   AF-R6YGN1-F1
#
_cell.length_a   1.000
_cell.length_b   1.000
_cell.length_c   1.000
_cell.angle_alpha   90.00
_cell.angle_beta   90.00
_cell.angle_gamma   90.00
#
_symmetry.space_group_name_H-M   'P 1'
#
loop_
_entity.id
_entity.type
_entity.pdbx_description
1 polymer ?
#
loop_
_entity_poly.entity_id
_entity_poly.type
_entity_poly.pdbx_seq_one_letter_code
_entity_poly.pdbx_strand_id
1 'polypeptide(L)'
;MKKIIYQALALAMTLSLSSCFSDDSSLSGNDVGDIIISGISDSYSQVAYMGETLDITPTVESQEDVTYSWLLLNSTTGSKDKDGNEIQPEVIGHEKDLHYEVNLSPGTYQVRLVAQGKSGYTVYKRTSLTVRTTFSQGFYVLKETTDGNSDVDLITKDGKTGYNIIASMDGEALHGKPLSMGAQYNAYYVNPDNDQMEVANMLYVTTESGDFRVKRTTDFKTAFSRNNVMYGTMENSEFPYAFFNGSVSNCMLTNHGFYESKMPISNSNPSTGQYGMPVSECGGSRYFFTDIDSYGGGVLWDAQNHNLLAYGYLLDVSPLLYENMTGSEETQNLANYECLGCGYNRLPSGATGVVIMRDNVTAKRYIYLTEGSFQGITLTARKPLREGSHAANASYYGINGVTASYLYCVDAGRLYAMNFKDDDMGEIEVKPEGIPAGETIDFVANQFWNPALSGGTPFDYLIVGTQKGNTYKLYFYDTNGGAPVGKPLMTMEGTGKVKCVRFINTNYSSDDMQFGYLTYNNND
;
A
#
# COMPACT_ATOMS: atom_id res chain seq x y z
N MET A 1 65.31 -27.39 -56.34
CA MET A 1 64.84 -25.99 -56.20
C MET A 1 63.65 -25.79 -55.24
N LYS A 2 63.21 -26.80 -54.45
CA LYS A 2 62.16 -26.62 -53.42
C LYS A 2 62.68 -26.55 -51.97
N LYS A 3 63.98 -26.73 -51.70
CA LYS A 3 64.57 -26.64 -50.34
C LYS A 3 65.23 -25.30 -49.98
N ILE A 4 65.48 -24.43 -50.96
CA ILE A 4 66.10 -23.11 -50.74
C ILE A 4 65.05 -22.03 -50.40
N ILE A 5 63.78 -22.23 -50.79
CA ILE A 5 62.67 -21.31 -50.50
C ILE A 5 62.27 -21.33 -49.01
N TYR A 6 62.30 -22.50 -48.36
CA TYR A 6 61.94 -22.61 -46.94
C TYR A 6 63.01 -22.02 -46.00
N GLN A 7 64.29 -22.03 -46.39
CA GLN A 7 65.36 -21.42 -45.59
C GLN A 7 65.38 -19.89 -45.71
N ALA A 8 64.99 -19.34 -46.88
CA ALA A 8 64.81 -17.90 -47.06
C ALA A 8 63.54 -17.37 -46.34
N LEU A 9 62.45 -18.14 -46.30
CA LEU A 9 61.23 -17.76 -45.56
C LEU A 9 61.41 -17.83 -44.04
N ALA A 10 62.20 -18.79 -43.52
CA ALA A 10 62.46 -18.91 -42.09
C ALA A 10 63.37 -17.79 -41.53
N LEU A 11 64.27 -17.26 -42.36
CA LEU A 11 65.16 -16.14 -41.99
C LEU A 11 64.46 -14.77 -42.09
N ALA A 12 63.43 -14.65 -42.93
CA ALA A 12 62.60 -13.44 -43.04
C ALA A 12 61.54 -13.32 -41.93
N MET A 13 61.19 -14.43 -41.26
CA MET A 13 60.19 -14.48 -40.19
C MET A 13 60.78 -14.23 -38.79
N THR A 14 62.12 -14.28 -38.65
CA THR A 14 62.84 -13.94 -37.40
C THR A 14 63.31 -12.49 -37.33
N LEU A 15 63.20 -11.72 -38.43
CA LEU A 15 63.63 -10.32 -38.52
C LEU A 15 62.47 -9.30 -38.48
N SER A 16 61.24 -9.75 -38.23
CA SER A 16 60.04 -8.89 -38.12
C SER A 16 59.46 -8.78 -36.70
N LEU A 17 60.19 -9.24 -35.68
CA LEU A 17 59.84 -9.08 -34.25
C LEU A 17 60.82 -8.19 -33.47
N SER A 18 61.22 -7.09 -34.09
CA SER A 18 61.92 -6.00 -33.40
C SER A 18 61.26 -4.67 -33.76
N SER A 19 60.04 -4.46 -33.29
CA SER A 19 59.69 -3.15 -32.75
C SER A 19 60.12 -3.15 -31.29
N CYS A 20 61.28 -2.57 -31.03
CA CYS A 20 61.60 -2.11 -29.69
C CYS A 20 60.50 -1.13 -29.27
N PHE A 21 59.55 -1.57 -28.45
CA PHE A 21 59.03 -0.65 -27.46
C PHE A 21 60.22 -0.34 -26.56
N SER A 22 60.76 0.87 -26.69
CA SER A 22 61.58 1.46 -25.65
C SER A 22 60.68 1.54 -24.41
N ASP A 23 60.80 0.55 -23.53
CA ASP A 23 60.30 0.63 -22.17
C ASP A 23 61.19 1.65 -21.45
N ASP A 24 60.75 2.90 -21.49
CA ASP A 24 61.38 3.99 -20.76
C ASP A 24 60.93 3.92 -19.30
N SER A 25 61.42 2.90 -18.59
CA SER A 25 61.26 2.74 -17.14
C SER A 25 62.11 3.74 -16.34
N SER A 26 62.50 4.85 -16.96
CA SER A 26 63.24 5.97 -16.36
C SER A 26 62.40 7.24 -16.14
N LEU A 27 61.07 7.19 -16.34
CA LEU A 27 60.14 8.16 -15.73
C LEU A 27 59.76 7.75 -14.30
N SER A 28 60.76 7.44 -13.48
CA SER A 28 60.62 7.46 -12.01
C SER A 28 61.07 8.84 -11.54
N GLY A 29 60.10 9.73 -11.33
CA GLY A 29 60.39 11.09 -10.90
C GLY A 29 59.19 11.92 -10.44
N ASN A 30 57.99 11.35 -10.36
CA ASN A 30 56.90 11.88 -9.55
C ASN A 30 56.33 10.69 -8.80
N ASP A 31 56.40 10.69 -7.47
CA ASP A 31 55.60 9.78 -6.65
C ASP A 31 54.15 9.90 -7.12
N VAL A 32 53.60 8.84 -7.70
CA VAL A 32 52.17 8.74 -7.93
C VAL A 32 51.58 8.64 -6.53
N GLY A 33 50.93 9.71 -6.06
CA GLY A 33 50.43 9.80 -4.70
C GLY A 33 49.58 8.58 -4.38
N ASP A 34 50.04 7.76 -3.43
CA ASP A 34 49.28 6.61 -2.97
C ASP A 34 47.97 7.11 -2.32
N ILE A 35 46.84 6.87 -2.99
CA ILE A 35 45.51 7.10 -2.41
C ILE A 35 45.12 5.83 -1.65
N ILE A 36 44.97 5.93 -0.33
CA ILE A 36 44.56 4.81 0.52
C ILE A 36 43.17 5.07 1.07
N ILE A 37 42.23 4.16 0.77
CA ILE A 37 40.84 4.21 1.27
C ILE A 37 40.64 3.14 2.35
N SER A 38 40.19 3.57 3.52
CA SER A 38 39.83 2.69 4.65
C SER A 38 38.56 3.17 5.35
N GLY A 39 38.11 2.47 6.40
CA GLY A 39 36.90 2.82 7.14
C GLY A 39 35.58 2.44 6.45
N ILE A 40 35.62 1.60 5.42
CA ILE A 40 34.43 1.06 4.76
C ILE A 40 34.28 -0.41 5.14
N SER A 41 33.17 -0.76 5.81
CA SER A 41 32.81 -2.15 6.12
C SER A 41 32.57 -2.98 4.85
N ASP A 42 32.81 -4.29 4.92
CA ASP A 42 32.65 -5.19 3.76
C ASP A 42 31.18 -5.31 3.31
N SER A 43 30.23 -5.15 4.24
CA SER A 43 28.80 -5.13 3.93
C SER A 43 27.99 -4.23 4.86
N TYR A 44 26.84 -3.78 4.34
CA TYR A 44 25.79 -3.04 5.03
C TYR A 44 24.44 -3.70 4.73
N SER A 45 23.46 -3.54 5.62
CA SER A 45 22.09 -3.96 5.34
C SER A 45 21.12 -2.89 5.80
N GLN A 46 20.24 -2.45 4.89
CA GLN A 46 19.29 -1.35 5.13
C GLN A 46 17.89 -1.79 4.72
N VAL A 47 16.88 -1.16 5.33
CA VAL A 47 15.48 -1.31 4.98
C VAL A 47 15.08 -0.15 4.06
N ALA A 48 14.71 -0.47 2.82
CA ALA A 48 14.36 0.55 1.85
C ALA A 48 13.00 1.19 2.10
N TYR A 49 12.84 2.43 1.63
CA TYR A 49 11.59 3.20 1.63
C TYR A 49 11.07 3.56 3.03
N MET A 50 11.89 3.39 4.07
CA MET A 50 11.57 3.69 5.47
C MET A 50 12.35 4.91 6.00
N GLY A 51 12.85 5.76 5.09
CA GLY A 51 13.73 6.89 5.43
C GLY A 51 15.08 6.49 6.03
N GLU A 52 15.50 5.22 5.90
CA GLU A 52 16.82 4.78 6.35
C GLU A 52 17.91 5.27 5.39
N THR A 53 18.99 5.80 5.95
CA THR A 53 20.13 6.35 5.19
C THR A 53 21.34 5.43 5.29
N LEU A 54 21.97 5.14 4.16
CA LEU A 54 23.29 4.53 4.12
C LEU A 54 24.32 5.63 4.36
N ASP A 55 24.81 5.68 5.60
CA ASP A 55 25.85 6.60 6.03
C ASP A 55 27.23 5.91 6.05
N ILE A 56 28.17 6.40 5.25
CA ILE A 56 29.55 5.88 5.22
C ILE A 56 30.53 7.03 5.31
N THR A 57 31.35 7.04 6.35
CA THR A 57 32.40 8.04 6.60
C THR A 57 33.78 7.40 6.40
N PRO A 58 34.28 7.30 5.15
CA PRO A 58 35.57 6.69 4.89
C PRO A 58 36.73 7.60 5.34
N THR A 59 37.87 6.95 5.62
CA THR A 59 39.15 7.63 5.75
C THR A 59 39.90 7.51 4.44
N VAL A 60 40.30 8.65 3.87
CA VAL A 60 41.06 8.72 2.63
C VAL A 60 42.36 9.46 2.89
N GLU A 61 43.47 8.75 2.79
CA GLU A 61 44.82 9.31 2.86
C GLU A 61 45.32 9.52 1.42
N SER A 62 45.77 10.73 1.11
CA SER A 62 46.28 11.10 -0.20
C SER A 62 47.32 12.22 -0.05
N GLN A 63 48.35 12.18 -0.90
CA GLN A 63 49.34 13.24 -1.01
C GLN A 63 48.92 14.36 -1.97
N GLU A 64 47.82 14.17 -2.69
CA GLU A 64 47.21 15.15 -3.59
C GLU A 64 45.72 15.36 -3.29
N ASP A 65 45.16 16.48 -3.75
CA ASP A 65 43.72 16.71 -3.69
C ASP A 65 42.97 15.66 -4.51
N VAL A 66 41.90 15.13 -3.92
CA VAL A 66 41.08 14.06 -4.50
C VAL A 66 39.63 14.48 -4.61
N THR A 67 38.99 14.07 -5.71
CA THR A 67 37.54 14.15 -5.90
C THR A 67 36.90 12.79 -5.69
N TYR A 68 35.66 12.77 -5.19
CA TYR A 68 34.95 11.55 -4.84
C TYR A 68 33.71 11.34 -5.72
N SER A 69 33.42 10.08 -6.01
CA SER A 69 32.16 9.64 -6.60
C SER A 69 31.73 8.33 -5.98
N TRP A 70 30.51 8.29 -5.46
CA TRP A 70 29.86 7.08 -4.99
C TRP A 70 29.00 6.50 -6.10
N LEU A 71 29.25 5.24 -6.43
CA LEU A 71 28.55 4.52 -7.48
C LEU A 71 27.75 3.37 -6.88
N LEU A 72 26.50 3.23 -7.31
CA LEU A 72 25.63 2.11 -7.00
C LEU A 72 25.51 1.20 -8.22
N LEU A 73 25.74 -0.09 -8.00
CA LEU A 73 25.70 -1.13 -9.02
C LEU A 73 24.72 -2.23 -8.59
N ASN A 74 23.89 -2.67 -9.52
CA ASN A 74 22.98 -3.81 -9.34
C ASN A 74 23.42 -4.99 -10.24
N SER A 75 22.61 -6.05 -10.30
CA SER A 75 22.93 -7.24 -11.11
C SER A 75 22.92 -7.01 -12.63
N THR A 76 22.33 -5.91 -13.11
CA THR A 76 22.25 -5.60 -14.54
C THR A 76 23.30 -4.59 -14.99
N THR A 77 23.99 -3.89 -14.08
CA THR A 77 25.07 -2.95 -14.40
C THR A 77 26.17 -3.63 -15.22
N GLY A 78 26.58 -3.00 -16.34
CA GLY A 78 27.52 -3.55 -17.31
C GLY A 78 26.91 -4.51 -18.34
N SER A 79 25.61 -4.82 -18.24
CA SER A 79 24.85 -5.52 -19.29
C SER A 79 24.27 -4.54 -20.31
N LYS A 80 23.67 -5.05 -21.39
CA LYS A 80 22.99 -4.23 -22.41
C LYS A 80 21.51 -4.04 -22.11
N ASP A 81 21.00 -2.83 -22.34
CA ASP A 81 19.57 -2.55 -22.34
C ASP A 81 18.88 -3.05 -23.63
N LYS A 82 17.56 -2.82 -23.73
CA LYS A 82 16.72 -3.19 -24.88
C LYS A 82 17.14 -2.54 -26.21
N ASP A 83 17.86 -1.43 -26.13
CA ASP A 83 18.35 -0.65 -27.28
C ASP A 83 19.84 -0.95 -27.58
N GLY A 84 20.46 -1.86 -26.81
CA GLY A 84 21.82 -2.33 -26.99
C GLY A 84 22.91 -1.49 -26.30
N ASN A 85 22.54 -0.49 -25.51
CA ASN A 85 23.46 0.37 -24.76
C ASN A 85 23.88 -0.28 -23.43
N GLU A 86 25.11 -0.02 -22.98
CA GLU A 86 25.58 -0.54 -21.70
C GLU A 86 24.94 0.22 -20.52
N ILE A 87 24.36 -0.54 -19.59
CA ILE A 87 23.76 -0.02 -18.36
C ILE A 87 24.87 0.48 -17.44
N GLN A 88 24.97 1.80 -17.30
CA GLN A 88 25.95 2.47 -16.44
C GLN A 88 25.56 2.38 -14.96
N PRO A 89 26.54 2.45 -14.04
CA PRO A 89 26.27 2.58 -12.61
C PRO A 89 25.59 3.93 -12.29
N GLU A 90 24.73 3.93 -11.28
CA GLU A 90 24.09 5.16 -10.77
C GLU A 90 25.07 5.91 -9.85
N VAL A 91 25.16 7.25 -10.00
CA VAL A 91 25.97 8.09 -9.12
C VAL A 91 25.10 8.57 -7.95
N ILE A 92 25.44 8.15 -6.73
CA ILE A 92 24.64 8.41 -5.51
C ILE A 92 25.27 9.43 -4.56
N GLY A 93 26.41 10.02 -4.93
CA GLY A 93 27.06 11.06 -4.14
C GLY A 93 28.42 11.49 -4.71
N HIS A 94 28.83 12.72 -4.39
CA HIS A 94 30.12 13.30 -4.79
C HIS A 94 31.00 13.73 -3.61
N GLU A 95 30.47 13.65 -2.39
CA GLU A 95 31.21 13.98 -1.18
C GLU A 95 32.03 12.76 -0.70
N LYS A 96 33.05 13.05 0.12
CA LYS A 96 33.85 11.99 0.76
C LYS A 96 32.96 11.07 1.59
N ASP A 97 32.12 11.68 2.42
CA ASP A 97 31.19 10.97 3.29
C ASP A 97 29.87 10.77 2.53
N LEU A 98 29.39 9.53 2.47
CA LEU A 98 28.11 9.19 1.86
C LEU A 98 27.00 9.39 2.87
N HIS A 99 25.96 10.10 2.45
CA HIS A 99 24.65 10.13 3.09
C HIS A 99 23.62 9.88 2.00
N TYR A 100 23.09 8.65 1.93
CA TYR A 100 22.20 8.22 0.85
C TYR A 100 20.92 7.60 1.41
N GLU A 101 19.77 8.22 1.16
CA GLU A 101 18.47 7.63 1.51
C GLU A 101 18.21 6.38 0.65
N VAL A 102 18.02 5.24 1.31
CA VAL A 102 17.88 3.95 0.63
C VAL A 102 16.45 3.76 0.17
N ASN A 103 16.17 4.15 -1.08
CA ASN A 103 14.89 3.92 -1.75
C ASN A 103 15.07 2.96 -2.93
N LEU A 104 15.66 1.80 -2.63
CA LEU A 104 16.04 0.77 -3.61
C LEU A 104 15.15 -0.46 -3.49
N SER A 105 14.89 -1.12 -4.63
CA SER A 105 14.21 -2.42 -4.61
C SER A 105 14.97 -3.44 -3.75
N PRO A 106 14.27 -4.38 -3.08
CA PRO A 106 14.95 -5.38 -2.27
C PRO A 106 15.88 -6.24 -3.13
N GLY A 107 17.10 -6.46 -2.63
CA GLY A 107 18.16 -7.08 -3.41
C GLY A 107 19.55 -6.83 -2.83
N THR A 108 20.56 -7.32 -3.53
CA THR A 108 21.96 -7.05 -3.18
C THR A 108 22.58 -6.16 -4.23
N TYR A 109 23.18 -5.06 -3.77
CA TYR A 109 23.85 -4.06 -4.57
C TYR A 109 25.34 -4.02 -4.20
N GLN A 110 26.16 -3.50 -5.10
CA GLN A 110 27.52 -3.08 -4.80
C GLN A 110 27.56 -1.56 -4.74
N VAL A 111 28.11 -1.03 -3.65
CA VAL A 111 28.41 0.40 -3.51
C VAL A 111 29.92 0.58 -3.66
N ARG A 112 30.33 1.55 -4.45
CA ARG A 112 31.74 1.81 -4.76
C ARG A 112 32.07 3.28 -4.53
N LEU A 113 33.03 3.55 -3.65
CA LEU A 113 33.70 4.84 -3.59
C LEU A 113 34.82 4.86 -4.62
N VAL A 114 34.82 5.86 -5.48
CA VAL A 114 35.89 6.18 -6.42
C VAL A 114 36.54 7.48 -5.93
N ALA A 115 37.84 7.44 -5.62
CA ALA A 115 38.64 8.61 -5.31
C ALA A 115 39.63 8.83 -6.47
N GLN A 116 39.58 10.01 -7.07
CA GLN A 116 40.42 10.38 -8.21
C GLN A 116 41.28 11.59 -7.84
N GLY A 117 42.59 11.42 -7.94
CA GLY A 117 43.55 12.50 -7.75
C GLY A 117 43.69 13.39 -8.99
N LYS A 118 44.24 14.59 -8.81
CA LYS A 118 44.50 15.54 -9.91
C LYS A 118 45.43 14.96 -10.98
N SER A 119 46.32 14.03 -10.61
CA SER A 119 47.17 13.29 -11.52
C SER A 119 46.42 12.39 -12.53
N GLY A 120 45.13 12.14 -12.30
CA GLY A 120 44.32 11.16 -13.03
C GLY A 120 44.39 9.75 -12.39
N TYR A 121 45.24 9.55 -11.38
CA TYR A 121 45.28 8.30 -10.61
C TYR A 121 43.96 8.10 -9.87
N THR A 122 43.41 6.89 -9.98
CA THR A 122 42.08 6.56 -9.44
C THR A 122 42.15 5.29 -8.62
N VAL A 123 41.67 5.36 -7.37
CA VAL A 123 41.51 4.21 -6.47
C VAL A 123 40.05 4.05 -6.13
N TYR A 124 39.60 2.81 -6.05
CA TYR A 124 38.24 2.51 -5.63
C TYR A 124 38.21 1.47 -4.52
N LYS A 125 37.18 1.58 -3.67
CA LYS A 125 36.85 0.59 -2.65
C LYS A 125 35.38 0.22 -2.80
N ARG A 126 35.10 -1.09 -2.70
CA ARG A 126 33.75 -1.65 -2.83
C ARG A 126 33.25 -2.20 -1.51
N THR A 127 31.94 -2.11 -1.30
CA THR A 127 31.19 -2.73 -0.23
C THR A 127 29.90 -3.32 -0.79
N SER A 128 29.28 -4.28 -0.09
CA SER A 128 27.99 -4.84 -0.45
C SER A 128 26.87 -4.17 0.35
N LEU A 129 25.77 -3.81 -0.31
CA LEU A 129 24.55 -3.34 0.35
C LEU A 129 23.44 -4.36 0.14
N THR A 130 22.97 -4.98 1.22
CA THR A 130 21.77 -5.82 1.19
C THR A 130 20.55 -5.00 1.58
N VAL A 131 19.70 -4.73 0.60
CA VAL A 131 18.46 -3.99 0.77
C VAL A 131 17.32 -4.96 1.06
N ARG A 132 16.58 -4.69 2.13
CA ARG A 132 15.36 -5.42 2.52
C ARG A 132 14.18 -4.46 2.48
N THR A 133 12.97 -5.00 2.44
CA THR A 133 11.73 -4.21 2.57
C THR A 133 10.97 -4.66 3.80
N THR A 134 10.31 -3.72 4.48
CA THR A 134 9.34 -3.97 5.55
C THR A 134 7.90 -3.81 5.09
N PHE A 135 7.66 -3.62 3.78
CA PHE A 135 6.34 -3.54 3.17
C PHE A 135 5.41 -4.71 3.56
N SER A 136 5.98 -5.80 4.04
CA SER A 136 5.25 -6.96 4.51
C SER A 136 4.26 -6.67 5.65
N GLN A 137 4.49 -5.68 6.54
CA GLN A 137 3.56 -5.47 7.66
C GLN A 137 3.55 -4.04 8.23
N GLY A 138 2.37 -3.45 8.35
CA GLY A 138 2.18 -2.14 8.98
C GLY A 138 0.85 -1.48 8.60
N PHE A 139 0.71 -0.22 8.99
CA PHE A 139 -0.43 0.63 8.66
C PHE A 139 -0.09 1.47 7.44
N TYR A 140 -0.71 1.14 6.32
CA TYR A 140 -0.63 1.91 5.10
C TYR A 140 -1.60 3.09 5.17
N VAL A 141 -1.17 4.26 4.72
CA VAL A 141 -1.93 5.51 4.75
C VAL A 141 -2.11 6.00 3.33
N LEU A 142 -3.32 5.88 2.79
CA LEU A 142 -3.68 6.44 1.50
C LEU A 142 -3.90 7.94 1.66
N LYS A 143 -3.25 8.76 0.83
CA LYS A 143 -3.34 10.21 0.90
C LYS A 143 -3.46 10.88 -0.47
N GLU A 144 -4.12 12.03 -0.48
CA GLU A 144 -4.13 12.98 -1.60
C GLU A 144 -2.85 13.81 -1.52
N THR A 145 -2.06 13.83 -2.58
CA THR A 145 -0.89 14.70 -2.71
C THR A 145 -1.32 16.14 -3.01
N THR A 146 -0.43 17.11 -2.84
CA THR A 146 -0.69 18.53 -3.12
C THR A 146 -1.21 18.78 -4.54
N ASP A 147 -0.81 17.92 -5.49
CA ASP A 147 -1.16 18.03 -6.90
C ASP A 147 -2.48 17.30 -7.26
N GLY A 148 -3.19 16.75 -6.25
CA GLY A 148 -4.46 16.04 -6.44
C GLY A 148 -4.33 14.59 -6.92
N ASN A 149 -3.14 13.99 -6.77
CA ASN A 149 -2.87 12.59 -7.07
C ASN A 149 -2.90 11.73 -5.79
N SER A 150 -2.74 10.43 -5.94
CA SER A 150 -2.78 9.46 -4.84
C SER A 150 -1.40 8.87 -4.57
N ASP A 151 -1.02 8.84 -3.29
CA ASP A 151 0.17 8.12 -2.84
C ASP A 151 -0.11 7.40 -1.52
N VAL A 152 0.84 6.58 -1.09
CA VAL A 152 0.73 5.76 0.10
C VAL A 152 1.95 5.95 0.99
N ASP A 153 1.72 6.25 2.26
CA ASP A 153 2.75 6.19 3.30
C ASP A 153 2.58 4.92 4.14
N LEU A 154 3.58 4.55 4.94
CA LEU A 154 3.55 3.37 5.83
C LEU A 154 4.08 3.74 7.21
N ILE A 155 3.41 3.27 8.27
CA ILE A 155 3.99 3.20 9.61
C ILE A 155 3.93 1.76 10.14
N THR A 156 5.08 1.25 10.58
CA THR A 156 5.18 -0.09 11.19
C THR A 156 4.84 -0.03 12.69
N LYS A 157 4.57 -1.18 13.31
CA LYS A 157 4.23 -1.25 14.75
C LYS A 157 5.36 -0.79 15.68
N ASP A 158 6.62 -0.86 15.23
CA ASP A 158 7.79 -0.32 15.93
C ASP A 158 8.05 1.17 15.63
N GLY A 159 7.16 1.83 14.88
CA GLY A 159 7.17 3.27 14.65
C GLY A 159 8.04 3.74 13.48
N LYS A 160 8.57 2.84 12.66
CA LYS A 160 9.30 3.23 11.43
C LYS A 160 8.32 3.71 10.37
N THR A 161 8.70 4.75 9.64
CA THR A 161 7.82 5.41 8.66
C THR A 161 8.43 5.41 7.26
N GLY A 162 7.61 5.13 6.26
CA GLY A 162 7.93 5.32 4.85
C GLY A 162 6.95 6.27 4.18
N TYR A 163 7.42 7.06 3.21
CA TYR A 163 6.63 8.13 2.58
C TYR A 163 6.62 8.00 1.06
N ASN A 164 5.52 8.40 0.43
CA ASN A 164 5.35 8.44 -1.03
C ASN A 164 5.80 7.13 -1.70
N ILE A 165 5.35 5.99 -1.18
CA ILE A 165 5.84 4.67 -1.57
C ILE A 165 5.50 4.37 -3.03
N ILE A 166 4.33 4.80 -3.53
CA ILE A 166 3.99 4.59 -4.95
C ILE A 166 4.94 5.40 -5.82
N ALA A 167 5.11 6.71 -5.56
CA ALA A 167 6.01 7.54 -6.36
C ALA A 167 7.47 7.06 -6.30
N SER A 168 7.92 6.60 -5.13
CA SER A 168 9.28 6.07 -4.97
C SER A 168 9.53 4.78 -5.74
N MET A 169 8.49 3.97 -5.94
CA MET A 169 8.57 2.68 -6.64
C MET A 169 8.30 2.78 -8.14
N ASP A 170 7.30 3.57 -8.52
CA ASP A 170 6.81 3.67 -9.89
C ASP A 170 7.36 4.91 -10.62
N GLY A 171 8.05 5.81 -9.90
CA GLY A 171 8.61 7.06 -10.42
C GLY A 171 7.63 8.25 -10.39
N GLU A 172 6.35 8.00 -10.12
CA GLU A 172 5.29 9.01 -10.04
C GLU A 172 4.14 8.56 -9.13
N ALA A 173 3.41 9.53 -8.56
CA ALA A 173 2.20 9.26 -7.80
C ALA A 173 1.08 8.74 -8.72
N LEU A 174 0.15 7.96 -8.17
CA LEU A 174 -0.96 7.39 -8.94
C LEU A 174 -1.94 8.50 -9.33
N HIS A 175 -2.35 8.53 -10.61
CA HIS A 175 -3.13 9.63 -11.16
C HIS A 175 -4.54 9.75 -10.54
N GLY A 176 -4.89 10.96 -10.08
CA GLY A 176 -6.21 11.29 -9.55
C GLY A 176 -6.34 11.14 -8.04
N LYS A 177 -7.43 11.71 -7.49
CA LYS A 177 -7.68 11.76 -6.05
C LYS A 177 -7.89 10.37 -5.45
N PRO A 178 -7.47 10.14 -4.20
CA PRO A 178 -7.59 8.83 -3.57
C PRO A 178 -9.04 8.44 -3.33
N LEU A 179 -9.41 7.22 -3.74
CA LEU A 179 -10.76 6.71 -3.60
C LEU A 179 -10.87 5.65 -2.51
N SER A 180 -10.08 4.57 -2.63
CA SER A 180 -10.08 3.43 -1.70
C SER A 180 -8.74 2.71 -1.68
N MET A 181 -8.47 2.03 -0.57
CA MET A 181 -7.31 1.16 -0.37
C MET A 181 -7.69 0.02 0.58
N GLY A 182 -7.06 -1.13 0.39
CA GLY A 182 -7.24 -2.30 1.25
C GLY A 182 -6.33 -3.46 0.87
N ALA A 183 -6.47 -4.55 1.60
CA ALA A 183 -5.70 -5.77 1.36
C ALA A 183 -6.52 -6.81 0.60
N GLN A 184 -5.88 -7.48 -0.34
CA GLN A 184 -6.35 -8.75 -0.89
C GLN A 184 -5.29 -9.81 -0.59
N TYR A 185 -5.61 -10.71 0.33
CA TYR A 185 -4.70 -11.77 0.74
C TYR A 185 -4.76 -12.94 -0.22
N ASN A 186 -3.69 -13.74 -0.29
CA ASN A 186 -3.62 -14.96 -1.10
C ASN A 186 -4.20 -14.79 -2.51
N ALA A 187 -3.62 -13.88 -3.30
CA ALA A 187 -4.00 -13.70 -4.69
C ALA A 187 -3.01 -14.38 -5.62
N TYR A 188 -3.55 -15.19 -6.54
CA TYR A 188 -2.77 -15.62 -7.69
C TYR A 188 -2.41 -14.41 -8.56
N TYR A 189 -1.25 -14.47 -9.20
CA TYR A 189 -0.81 -13.53 -10.22
C TYR A 189 0.26 -14.15 -11.11
N VAL A 190 0.50 -13.56 -12.27
CA VAL A 190 1.68 -13.88 -13.08
C VAL A 190 2.82 -12.94 -12.67
N ASN A 191 3.91 -13.50 -12.18
CA ASN A 191 5.07 -12.72 -11.76
C ASN A 191 5.80 -12.15 -13.00
N PRO A 192 5.88 -10.81 -13.16
CA PRO A 192 6.48 -10.21 -14.35
C PRO A 192 8.00 -10.43 -14.43
N ASP A 193 8.64 -10.86 -13.34
CA ASP A 193 10.08 -11.10 -13.30
C ASP A 193 10.47 -12.47 -13.89
N ASN A 194 9.55 -13.45 -13.92
CA ASN A 194 9.85 -14.85 -14.30
C ASN A 194 8.73 -15.59 -15.06
N ASP A 195 7.62 -14.90 -15.36
CA ASP A 195 6.42 -15.41 -16.03
C ASP A 195 5.75 -16.62 -15.33
N GLN A 196 6.01 -16.86 -14.06
CA GLN A 196 5.39 -17.95 -13.29
C GLN A 196 4.11 -17.49 -12.59
N MET A 197 3.16 -18.43 -12.46
CA MET A 197 1.99 -18.23 -11.61
C MET A 197 2.41 -18.39 -10.15
N GLU A 198 2.25 -17.33 -9.38
CA GLU A 198 2.64 -17.24 -7.98
C GLU A 198 1.48 -16.74 -7.11
N VAL A 199 1.69 -16.75 -5.80
CA VAL A 199 0.73 -16.25 -4.81
C VAL A 199 1.36 -15.12 -4.03
N ALA A 200 0.62 -14.04 -3.82
CA ALA A 200 1.05 -12.94 -2.95
C ALA A 200 -0.13 -12.36 -2.17
N ASN A 201 0.16 -11.77 -1.02
CA ASN A 201 -0.72 -10.80 -0.39
C ASN A 201 -0.52 -9.45 -1.08
N MET A 202 -1.61 -8.75 -1.34
CA MET A 202 -1.61 -7.54 -2.16
C MET A 202 -2.23 -6.35 -1.42
N LEU A 203 -1.72 -5.16 -1.70
CA LEU A 203 -2.34 -3.88 -1.39
C LEU A 203 -2.96 -3.33 -2.68
N TYR A 204 -4.25 -3.04 -2.69
CA TYR A 204 -4.86 -2.29 -3.78
C TYR A 204 -5.00 -0.82 -3.43
N VAL A 205 -4.87 0.05 -4.44
CA VAL A 205 -5.15 1.48 -4.35
C VAL A 205 -5.96 1.88 -5.58
N THR A 206 -7.08 2.56 -5.37
CA THR A 206 -7.96 3.07 -6.44
C THR A 206 -8.11 4.59 -6.31
N THR A 207 -8.42 5.25 -7.43
CA THR A 207 -8.57 6.70 -7.51
C THR A 207 -9.92 7.10 -8.09
N GLU A 208 -10.36 8.33 -7.82
CA GLU A 208 -11.59 8.90 -8.38
C GLU A 208 -11.51 9.05 -9.92
N SER A 209 -10.30 9.04 -10.50
CA SER A 209 -10.10 9.07 -11.94
C SER A 209 -10.29 7.71 -12.61
N GLY A 210 -10.39 6.63 -11.82
CA GLY A 210 -10.46 5.27 -12.34
C GLY A 210 -9.12 4.57 -12.54
N ASP A 211 -8.00 5.25 -12.23
CA ASP A 211 -6.69 4.60 -12.17
C ASP A 211 -6.56 3.79 -10.88
N PHE A 212 -5.82 2.68 -10.96
CA PHE A 212 -5.62 1.78 -9.83
C PHE A 212 -4.32 0.96 -9.98
N ARG A 213 -3.79 0.50 -8.85
CA ARG A 213 -2.71 -0.49 -8.79
C ARG A 213 -3.03 -1.53 -7.74
N VAL A 214 -2.70 -2.78 -8.04
CA VAL A 214 -2.69 -3.87 -7.06
C VAL A 214 -1.25 -4.33 -6.93
N LYS A 215 -0.64 -4.07 -5.78
CA LYS A 215 0.80 -4.22 -5.55
C LYS A 215 1.09 -5.33 -4.55
N ARG A 216 2.14 -6.12 -4.80
CA ARG A 216 2.59 -7.17 -3.90
C ARG A 216 3.09 -6.57 -2.59
N THR A 217 2.67 -7.11 -1.45
CA THR A 217 3.14 -6.62 -0.14
C THR A 217 4.58 -7.03 0.18
N THR A 218 5.14 -7.98 -0.55
CA THR A 218 6.53 -8.44 -0.36
C THR A 218 7.55 -7.41 -0.85
N ASP A 219 7.30 -6.77 -1.99
CA ASP A 219 8.26 -5.86 -2.64
C ASP A 219 7.62 -4.64 -3.33
N PHE A 220 6.32 -4.44 -3.14
CA PHE A 220 5.53 -3.32 -3.69
C PHE A 220 5.51 -3.21 -5.22
N LYS A 221 5.95 -4.24 -5.94
CA LYS A 221 5.79 -4.29 -7.40
C LYS A 221 4.33 -4.49 -7.78
N THR A 222 3.94 -3.90 -8.91
CA THR A 222 2.58 -4.01 -9.46
C THR A 222 2.33 -5.44 -9.95
N ALA A 223 1.35 -6.11 -9.37
CA ALA A 223 0.82 -7.39 -9.84
C ALA A 223 -0.31 -7.17 -10.85
N PHE A 224 -1.27 -6.28 -10.54
CA PHE A 224 -2.34 -5.91 -11.44
C PHE A 224 -2.46 -4.40 -11.66
N SER A 225 -2.84 -4.08 -12.88
CA SER A 225 -3.21 -2.76 -13.40
C SER A 225 -4.36 -2.93 -14.38
N ARG A 226 -4.86 -1.83 -14.93
CA ARG A 226 -5.88 -1.86 -15.99
C ARG A 226 -5.53 -2.77 -17.17
N ASN A 227 -4.25 -2.91 -17.48
CA ASN A 227 -3.77 -3.65 -18.66
C ASN A 227 -3.84 -5.18 -18.51
N ASN A 228 -3.85 -5.70 -17.29
CA ASN A 228 -3.71 -7.14 -17.05
C ASN A 228 -4.67 -7.70 -16.00
N VAL A 229 -5.51 -6.89 -15.35
CA VAL A 229 -6.43 -7.36 -14.31
C VAL A 229 -7.50 -8.33 -14.83
N MET A 230 -7.93 -8.18 -16.08
CA MET A 230 -8.95 -9.03 -16.72
C MET A 230 -8.33 -9.93 -17.79
N TYR A 231 -8.98 -11.07 -18.09
CA TYR A 231 -8.63 -11.88 -19.26
C TYR A 231 -8.86 -11.13 -20.58
N GLY A 232 -9.85 -10.24 -20.60
CA GLY A 232 -10.09 -9.27 -21.66
C GLY A 232 -9.56 -7.88 -21.30
N THR A 233 -9.83 -6.91 -22.17
CA THR A 233 -9.54 -5.50 -21.88
C THR A 233 -10.63 -4.93 -20.99
N MET A 234 -10.26 -4.31 -19.86
CA MET A 234 -11.20 -3.55 -19.04
C MET A 234 -11.68 -2.31 -19.79
N GLU A 235 -12.99 -2.10 -19.87
CA GLU A 235 -13.57 -0.95 -20.55
C GLU A 235 -13.11 0.38 -19.92
N ASN A 236 -12.97 1.43 -20.73
CA ASN A 236 -12.54 2.73 -20.24
C ASN A 236 -13.53 3.37 -19.24
N SER A 237 -14.82 3.01 -19.34
CA SER A 237 -15.87 3.43 -18.41
C SER A 237 -15.93 2.60 -17.14
N GLU A 238 -15.15 1.53 -17.03
CA GLU A 238 -15.15 0.65 -15.88
C GLU A 238 -14.06 1.03 -14.88
N PHE A 239 -14.45 1.14 -13.61
CA PHE A 239 -13.65 1.66 -12.51
C PHE A 239 -13.73 0.71 -11.31
N PRO A 240 -12.60 0.12 -10.87
CA PRO A 240 -12.57 -0.66 -9.64
C PRO A 240 -12.70 0.21 -8.38
N TYR A 241 -13.54 -0.22 -7.45
CA TYR A 241 -13.69 0.37 -6.12
C TYR A 241 -12.93 -0.41 -5.05
N ALA A 242 -12.89 -1.74 -5.18
CA ALA A 242 -12.27 -2.60 -4.18
C ALA A 242 -11.79 -3.92 -4.75
N PHE A 243 -10.73 -4.45 -4.15
CA PHE A 243 -10.26 -5.82 -4.30
C PHE A 243 -10.27 -6.47 -2.93
N PHE A 244 -11.01 -7.55 -2.75
CA PHE A 244 -11.18 -8.17 -1.43
C PHE A 244 -11.22 -9.69 -1.55
N ASN A 245 -11.19 -10.37 -0.42
CA ASN A 245 -11.38 -11.81 -0.36
C ASN A 245 -12.86 -12.11 -0.08
N GLY A 246 -13.50 -12.87 -0.96
CA GLY A 246 -14.67 -13.68 -0.61
C GLY A 246 -14.22 -14.94 0.13
N SER A 247 -15.15 -15.81 0.51
CA SER A 247 -14.81 -17.01 1.31
C SER A 247 -14.13 -18.11 0.49
N VAL A 248 -14.29 -18.11 -0.84
CA VAL A 248 -13.64 -19.08 -1.76
C VAL A 248 -13.12 -18.46 -3.06
N SER A 249 -13.17 -17.13 -3.17
CA SER A 249 -12.80 -16.38 -4.38
C SER A 249 -12.11 -15.09 -3.99
N ASN A 250 -11.25 -14.60 -4.87
CA ASN A 250 -10.83 -13.21 -4.84
C ASN A 250 -11.84 -12.39 -5.62
N CYS A 251 -12.26 -11.26 -5.06
CA CYS A 251 -13.35 -10.46 -5.58
C CYS A 251 -12.84 -9.09 -6.00
N MET A 252 -13.42 -8.55 -7.07
CA MET A 252 -13.26 -7.17 -7.49
C MET A 252 -14.65 -6.56 -7.66
N LEU A 253 -14.89 -5.40 -7.02
CA LEU A 253 -16.11 -4.61 -7.18
C LEU A 253 -15.81 -3.41 -8.08
N THR A 254 -16.60 -3.24 -9.14
CA THR A 254 -16.53 -2.09 -10.05
C THR A 254 -17.88 -1.38 -10.14
N ASN A 255 -17.97 -0.32 -10.93
CA ASN A 255 -19.24 0.31 -11.30
C ASN A 255 -20.06 -0.51 -12.31
N HIS A 256 -19.55 -1.62 -12.83
CA HIS A 256 -20.29 -2.53 -13.70
C HIS A 256 -20.74 -3.80 -12.97
N GLY A 257 -20.08 -4.17 -11.88
CA GLY A 257 -20.52 -5.27 -11.04
C GLY A 257 -19.44 -5.93 -10.20
N PHE A 258 -19.76 -7.14 -9.73
CA PHE A 258 -18.82 -8.01 -9.06
C PHE A 258 -18.14 -8.94 -10.05
N TYR A 259 -16.85 -9.15 -9.82
CA TYR A 259 -16.03 -10.11 -10.53
C TYR A 259 -15.37 -11.04 -9.53
N GLU A 260 -15.15 -12.28 -9.96
CA GLU A 260 -14.40 -13.26 -9.19
C GLU A 260 -13.18 -13.74 -9.97
N SER A 261 -12.10 -13.97 -9.23
CA SER A 261 -10.97 -14.75 -9.65
C SER A 261 -10.70 -15.86 -8.65
N LYS A 262 -10.06 -16.92 -9.13
CA LYS A 262 -9.72 -18.07 -8.29
C LYS A 262 -8.71 -17.65 -7.24
N MET A 263 -8.92 -18.04 -5.98
CA MET A 263 -7.93 -17.94 -4.91
C MET A 263 -7.23 -19.28 -4.63
N PRO A 264 -6.02 -19.28 -4.05
CA PRO A 264 -5.35 -20.46 -3.55
C PRO A 264 -6.11 -21.04 -2.36
N ILE A 265 -6.60 -22.27 -2.51
CA ILE A 265 -7.19 -23.09 -1.45
C ILE A 265 -6.59 -24.49 -1.51
N SER A 266 -6.80 -25.30 -0.47
CA SER A 266 -6.35 -26.70 -0.46
C SER A 266 -6.74 -27.42 -1.76
N ASN A 267 -5.77 -27.97 -2.48
CA ASN A 267 -5.91 -28.67 -3.77
C ASN A 267 -6.29 -27.81 -5.00
N SER A 268 -6.12 -26.49 -4.95
CA SER A 268 -6.36 -25.64 -6.11
C SER A 268 -5.13 -25.55 -7.04
N ASN A 269 -5.32 -25.79 -8.34
CA ASN A 269 -4.28 -25.49 -9.33
C ASN A 269 -4.02 -23.97 -9.45
N PRO A 270 -2.77 -23.52 -9.68
CA PRO A 270 -2.45 -22.12 -9.97
C PRO A 270 -3.29 -21.53 -11.12
N SER A 271 -3.51 -20.22 -11.06
CA SER A 271 -4.16 -19.44 -12.13
C SER A 271 -3.37 -18.15 -12.39
N THR A 272 -3.74 -17.40 -13.43
CA THR A 272 -3.16 -16.07 -13.69
C THR A 272 -3.65 -15.01 -12.70
N GLY A 273 -4.66 -15.32 -11.87
CA GLY A 273 -5.34 -14.39 -10.97
C GLY A 273 -6.24 -13.36 -11.65
N GLN A 274 -6.33 -13.39 -12.98
CA GLN A 274 -7.14 -12.46 -13.76
C GLN A 274 -8.64 -12.71 -13.56
N TYR A 275 -9.41 -11.63 -13.65
CA TYR A 275 -10.86 -11.64 -13.54
C TYR A 275 -11.53 -11.91 -14.90
N GLY A 276 -12.61 -12.69 -14.87
CA GLY A 276 -13.41 -13.06 -16.03
C GLY A 276 -14.57 -12.10 -16.30
N MET A 277 -15.71 -12.65 -16.72
CA MET A 277 -16.98 -11.91 -16.81
C MET A 277 -17.53 -11.61 -15.42
N PRO A 278 -18.35 -10.54 -15.25
CA PRO A 278 -18.97 -10.26 -13.97
C PRO A 278 -19.89 -11.41 -13.55
N VAL A 279 -19.89 -11.71 -12.25
CA VAL A 279 -20.80 -12.70 -11.64
C VAL A 279 -22.15 -12.10 -11.28
N SER A 280 -22.22 -10.78 -11.14
CA SER A 280 -23.45 -10.02 -10.92
C SER A 280 -23.27 -8.57 -11.37
N GLU A 281 -24.31 -7.99 -11.94
CA GLU A 281 -24.33 -6.60 -12.41
C GLU A 281 -24.84 -5.67 -11.28
N CYS A 282 -24.07 -4.65 -10.95
CA CYS A 282 -24.48 -3.56 -10.05
C CYS A 282 -23.59 -2.32 -10.26
N GLY A 283 -24.13 -1.15 -9.96
CA GLY A 283 -23.39 0.11 -10.04
C GLY A 283 -22.61 0.40 -8.77
N GLY A 284 -21.68 -0.49 -8.41
CA GLY A 284 -20.97 -0.48 -7.13
C GLY A 284 -20.33 0.85 -6.73
N SER A 285 -19.85 0.93 -5.49
CA SER A 285 -19.13 2.10 -4.99
C SER A 285 -18.09 1.69 -3.94
N ARG A 286 -17.33 2.66 -3.42
CA ARG A 286 -16.41 2.42 -2.29
C ARG A 286 -17.13 2.04 -0.99
N TYR A 287 -18.44 2.25 -0.91
CA TYR A 287 -19.23 2.00 0.29
C TYR A 287 -19.81 0.59 0.24
N PHE A 288 -19.07 -0.37 0.81
CA PHE A 288 -19.50 -1.75 0.92
C PHE A 288 -18.84 -2.43 2.13
N PHE A 289 -19.55 -3.32 2.81
CA PHE A 289 -18.93 -4.17 3.83
C PHE A 289 -19.37 -5.61 3.63
N THR A 290 -18.49 -6.53 4.00
CA THR A 290 -18.84 -7.94 4.10
C THR A 290 -19.18 -8.26 5.55
N ASP A 291 -20.22 -9.04 5.72
CA ASP A 291 -20.66 -9.59 6.98
C ASP A 291 -20.21 -11.06 7.12
N ILE A 292 -19.63 -11.36 8.27
CA ILE A 292 -19.05 -12.66 8.58
C ILE A 292 -20.15 -13.68 8.91
N ASP A 293 -21.24 -13.25 9.55
CA ASP A 293 -22.31 -14.16 10.00
C ASP A 293 -23.15 -14.70 8.83
N SER A 294 -23.12 -14.02 7.68
CA SER A 294 -23.68 -14.41 6.38
C SER A 294 -22.71 -15.18 5.48
N TYR A 295 -21.59 -15.64 6.04
CA TYR A 295 -20.63 -16.49 5.34
C TYR A 295 -19.99 -15.80 4.11
N GLY A 296 -19.77 -14.48 4.19
CA GLY A 296 -19.11 -13.71 3.14
C GLY A 296 -20.07 -12.90 2.24
N GLY A 297 -21.35 -12.84 2.59
CA GLY A 297 -22.28 -11.86 2.02
C GLY A 297 -22.00 -10.45 2.57
N GLY A 298 -22.66 -9.43 2.03
CA GLY A 298 -22.48 -8.07 2.50
C GLY A 298 -23.53 -7.09 2.03
N VAL A 299 -23.27 -5.80 2.26
CA VAL A 299 -24.10 -4.70 1.75
C VAL A 299 -23.24 -3.76 0.95
N LEU A 300 -23.78 -3.23 -0.14
CA LEU A 300 -23.15 -2.20 -0.93
C LEU A 300 -24.13 -1.09 -1.31
N TRP A 301 -23.61 0.12 -1.49
CA TRP A 301 -24.32 1.21 -2.13
C TRP A 301 -24.07 1.19 -3.63
N ASP A 302 -25.12 0.96 -4.40
CA ASP A 302 -25.14 1.11 -5.85
C ASP A 302 -25.32 2.60 -6.16
N ALA A 303 -24.21 3.27 -6.48
CA ALA A 303 -24.19 4.70 -6.74
C ALA A 303 -24.79 5.08 -8.10
N GLN A 304 -24.85 4.15 -9.06
CA GLN A 304 -25.39 4.43 -10.39
C GLN A 304 -26.92 4.34 -10.40
N ASN A 305 -27.47 3.33 -9.75
CA ASN A 305 -28.91 3.04 -9.70
C ASN A 305 -29.57 3.56 -8.42
N HIS A 306 -28.78 4.08 -7.48
CA HIS A 306 -29.21 4.63 -6.20
C HIS A 306 -29.96 3.62 -5.32
N ASN A 307 -29.37 2.44 -5.13
CA ASN A 307 -29.94 1.35 -4.34
C ASN A 307 -28.98 0.88 -3.24
N LEU A 308 -29.51 0.59 -2.05
CA LEU A 308 -28.82 -0.25 -1.07
C LEU A 308 -29.12 -1.72 -1.39
N LEU A 309 -28.07 -2.47 -1.70
CA LEU A 309 -28.15 -3.87 -2.11
C LEU A 309 -27.46 -4.75 -1.07
N ALA A 310 -28.01 -5.93 -0.86
CA ALA A 310 -27.32 -7.04 -0.21
C ALA A 310 -26.67 -7.92 -1.28
N TYR A 311 -25.53 -8.53 -0.96
CA TYR A 311 -24.95 -9.59 -1.77
C TYR A 311 -24.72 -10.85 -0.95
N GLY A 312 -24.89 -12.02 -1.58
CA GLY A 312 -24.65 -13.31 -0.97
C GLY A 312 -23.19 -13.77 -1.05
N TYR A 313 -22.93 -14.94 -0.48
CA TYR A 313 -21.63 -15.64 -0.53
C TYR A 313 -21.10 -15.84 -1.96
N LEU A 314 -21.99 -16.00 -2.95
CA LEU A 314 -21.64 -16.16 -4.37
C LEU A 314 -21.66 -14.81 -5.13
N LEU A 315 -21.67 -13.70 -4.40
CA LEU A 315 -21.78 -12.33 -4.90
C LEU A 315 -23.07 -12.04 -5.68
N ASP A 316 -24.10 -12.86 -5.51
CA ASP A 316 -25.44 -12.62 -6.05
C ASP A 316 -26.06 -11.40 -5.37
N VAL A 317 -26.45 -10.40 -6.16
CA VAL A 317 -26.98 -9.13 -5.64
C VAL A 317 -28.51 -9.15 -5.57
N SER A 318 -29.05 -8.57 -4.49
CA SER A 318 -30.48 -8.41 -4.28
C SER A 318 -30.80 -7.12 -3.52
N PRO A 319 -32.04 -6.60 -3.59
CA PRO A 319 -32.45 -5.48 -2.74
C PRO A 319 -32.23 -5.79 -1.26
N LEU A 320 -31.67 -4.83 -0.49
CA LEU A 320 -31.63 -4.93 0.96
C LEU A 320 -33.05 -4.71 1.52
N LEU A 321 -33.59 -5.70 2.23
CA LEU A 321 -34.96 -5.70 2.74
C LEU A 321 -35.00 -6.15 4.21
N TYR A 322 -36.10 -5.85 4.89
CA TYR A 322 -36.43 -6.45 6.18
C TYR A 322 -36.72 -7.96 6.02
N GLU A 323 -36.62 -8.73 7.11
CA GLU A 323 -36.88 -10.19 7.11
C GLU A 323 -38.25 -10.57 6.53
N ASN A 324 -39.25 -9.70 6.70
CA ASN A 324 -40.61 -9.89 6.15
C ASN A 324 -40.76 -9.48 4.68
N MET A 325 -39.65 -9.26 3.96
CA MET A 325 -39.59 -8.84 2.55
C MET A 325 -40.18 -7.45 2.26
N THR A 326 -40.17 -6.54 3.24
CA THR A 326 -40.58 -5.13 3.09
C THR A 326 -39.38 -4.18 3.14
N GLY A 327 -39.60 -2.87 2.97
CA GLY A 327 -38.55 -1.84 3.08
C GLY A 327 -37.90 -1.44 1.76
N SER A 328 -38.45 -1.86 0.62
CA SER A 328 -37.91 -1.48 -0.70
C SER A 328 -38.01 0.02 -0.96
N GLU A 329 -39.01 0.68 -0.41
CA GLU A 329 -39.17 2.14 -0.41
C GLU A 329 -38.09 2.88 0.39
N GLU A 330 -37.41 2.18 1.31
CA GLU A 330 -36.35 2.74 2.15
C GLU A 330 -34.95 2.51 1.57
N THR A 331 -34.80 1.52 0.69
CA THR A 331 -33.49 1.07 0.18
C THR A 331 -33.34 1.19 -1.33
N GLN A 332 -34.44 1.25 -2.10
CA GLN A 332 -34.41 1.27 -3.56
C GLN A 332 -34.88 2.61 -4.13
N ASN A 333 -34.38 2.96 -5.32
CA ASN A 333 -34.70 4.18 -6.07
C ASN A 333 -34.47 5.46 -5.26
N LEU A 334 -33.40 5.49 -4.45
CA LEU A 334 -33.04 6.60 -3.59
C LEU A 334 -32.30 7.70 -4.38
N ALA A 335 -32.86 8.15 -5.51
CA ALA A 335 -32.18 9.02 -6.49
C ALA A 335 -31.63 10.35 -5.89
N ASN A 336 -32.24 10.83 -4.81
CA ASN A 336 -31.80 12.05 -4.10
C ASN A 336 -30.79 11.76 -2.98
N TYR A 337 -30.44 10.50 -2.74
CA TYR A 337 -29.58 10.12 -1.64
C TYR A 337 -28.14 9.92 -2.10
N GLU A 338 -27.22 10.20 -1.18
CA GLU A 338 -25.83 9.80 -1.24
C GLU A 338 -25.43 9.00 -0.01
N CYS A 339 -24.51 8.06 -0.18
CA CYS A 339 -23.86 7.37 0.93
C CYS A 339 -22.67 8.20 1.43
N LEU A 340 -22.61 8.40 2.75
CA LEU A 340 -21.56 9.17 3.43
C LEU A 340 -20.52 8.27 4.09
N GLY A 341 -20.86 7.01 4.34
CA GLY A 341 -20.01 6.06 5.03
C GLY A 341 -20.77 4.78 5.32
N CYS A 342 -20.02 3.71 5.52
CA CYS A 342 -20.55 2.45 6.01
C CYS A 342 -19.48 1.73 6.81
N GLY A 343 -19.82 0.59 7.39
CA GLY A 343 -18.86 -0.24 8.08
C GLY A 343 -19.54 -1.34 8.87
N TYR A 344 -18.71 -2.13 9.54
CA TYR A 344 -19.13 -3.38 10.14
C TYR A 344 -18.69 -3.43 11.61
N ASN A 345 -19.64 -3.65 12.51
CA ASN A 345 -19.41 -3.78 13.95
C ASN A 345 -19.70 -5.21 14.38
N ARG A 346 -18.67 -5.97 14.75
CA ARG A 346 -18.76 -7.36 15.21
C ARG A 346 -18.46 -7.46 16.70
N LEU A 347 -19.53 -7.49 17.51
CA LEU A 347 -19.43 -7.75 18.94
C LEU A 347 -19.68 -9.22 19.25
N PRO A 348 -19.27 -9.72 20.43
CA PRO A 348 -19.60 -11.09 20.85
C PRO A 348 -21.10 -11.41 20.86
N SER A 349 -21.96 -10.39 20.98
CA SER A 349 -23.43 -10.53 20.98
C SER A 349 -24.05 -10.65 19.59
N GLY A 350 -23.26 -10.53 18.53
CA GLY A 350 -23.72 -10.48 17.14
C GLY A 350 -23.17 -9.26 16.39
N ALA A 351 -23.19 -9.35 15.07
CA ALA A 351 -22.69 -8.29 14.20
C ALA A 351 -23.80 -7.33 13.73
N THR A 352 -23.40 -6.12 13.40
CA THR A 352 -24.28 -5.08 12.86
C THR A 352 -23.55 -4.34 11.75
N GLY A 353 -24.10 -4.40 10.54
CA GLY A 353 -23.70 -3.53 9.46
C GLY A 353 -24.32 -2.16 9.62
N VAL A 354 -23.57 -1.11 9.28
CA VAL A 354 -23.99 0.28 9.43
C VAL A 354 -23.79 1.02 8.11
N VAL A 355 -24.80 1.72 7.63
CA VAL A 355 -24.71 2.63 6.47
C VAL A 355 -25.28 3.99 6.84
N ILE A 356 -24.58 5.06 6.46
CA ILE A 356 -24.99 6.44 6.69
C ILE A 356 -25.35 7.06 5.35
N MET A 357 -26.61 7.46 5.19
CA MET A 357 -27.13 8.06 3.97
C MET A 357 -27.60 9.49 4.24
N ARG A 358 -27.44 10.38 3.26
CA ARG A 358 -28.00 11.73 3.28
C ARG A 358 -29.00 11.91 2.15
N ASP A 359 -30.18 12.42 2.48
CA ASP A 359 -31.11 12.95 1.50
C ASP A 359 -30.66 14.36 1.08
N ASN A 360 -30.22 14.53 -0.16
CA ASN A 360 -29.71 15.80 -0.68
C ASN A 360 -30.81 16.87 -0.88
N VAL A 361 -32.09 16.51 -0.81
CA VAL A 361 -33.20 17.49 -0.86
C VAL A 361 -33.44 18.12 0.50
N THR A 362 -33.42 17.31 1.56
CA THR A 362 -33.76 17.76 2.93
C THR A 362 -32.54 17.98 3.83
N ALA A 363 -31.34 17.58 3.37
CA ALA A 363 -30.11 17.46 4.13
C ALA A 363 -30.19 16.52 5.36
N LYS A 364 -31.31 15.80 5.54
CA LYS A 364 -31.47 14.84 6.64
C LYS A 364 -30.58 13.62 6.40
N ARG A 365 -29.99 13.13 7.48
CA ARG A 365 -29.17 11.93 7.48
C ARG A 365 -29.87 10.78 8.19
N TYR A 366 -29.62 9.58 7.71
CA TYR A 366 -30.22 8.35 8.23
C TYR A 366 -29.13 7.31 8.44
N ILE A 367 -29.27 6.55 9.52
CA ILE A 367 -28.48 5.35 9.77
C ILE A 367 -29.33 4.12 9.42
N TYR A 368 -28.77 3.24 8.60
CA TYR A 368 -29.32 1.95 8.25
C TYR A 368 -28.52 0.90 9.00
N LEU A 369 -29.22 0.03 9.73
CA LEU A 369 -28.64 -1.06 10.51
C LEU A 369 -29.03 -2.39 9.89
N THR A 370 -28.10 -3.31 9.81
CA THR A 370 -28.33 -4.65 9.25
C THR A 370 -27.91 -5.74 10.21
N GLU A 371 -28.48 -6.92 10.03
CA GLU A 371 -28.08 -8.14 10.72
C GLU A 371 -27.83 -9.24 9.70
N GLY A 372 -26.75 -9.99 9.92
CA GLY A 372 -26.33 -11.11 9.10
C GLY A 372 -26.64 -12.44 9.74
N SER A 373 -26.97 -13.42 8.91
CA SER A 373 -27.09 -14.83 9.29
C SER A 373 -26.74 -15.70 8.10
N PHE A 374 -26.61 -17.01 8.30
CA PHE A 374 -26.39 -17.95 7.20
C PHE A 374 -27.44 -17.86 6.06
N GLN A 375 -28.63 -17.30 6.33
CA GLN A 375 -29.68 -17.10 5.31
C GLN A 375 -29.46 -15.83 4.46
N GLY A 376 -28.48 -15.00 4.80
CA GLY A 376 -28.20 -13.72 4.15
C GLY A 376 -28.28 -12.55 5.13
N ILE A 377 -28.39 -11.35 4.57
CA ILE A 377 -28.36 -10.09 5.33
C ILE A 377 -29.70 -9.39 5.19
N THR A 378 -30.20 -8.86 6.29
CA THR A 378 -31.47 -8.14 6.34
C THR A 378 -31.28 -6.75 6.94
N LEU A 379 -32.12 -5.82 6.50
CA LEU A 379 -32.30 -4.53 7.16
C LEU A 379 -33.03 -4.76 8.49
N THR A 380 -32.52 -4.20 9.58
CA THR A 380 -33.16 -4.27 10.90
C THR A 380 -33.73 -2.93 11.33
N ALA A 381 -33.13 -1.82 10.89
CA ALA A 381 -33.68 -0.50 11.15
C ALA A 381 -33.17 0.54 10.15
N ARG A 382 -34.02 1.53 9.89
CA ARG A 382 -33.64 2.84 9.36
C ARG A 382 -34.03 3.92 10.36
N LYS A 383 -33.05 4.63 10.93
CA LYS A 383 -33.30 5.67 11.95
C LYS A 383 -32.80 7.04 11.44
N PRO A 384 -33.58 8.13 11.59
CA PRO A 384 -33.06 9.46 11.32
C PRO A 384 -32.03 9.86 12.37
N LEU A 385 -30.92 10.46 11.96
CA LEU A 385 -30.02 11.12 12.92
C LEU A 385 -30.70 12.37 13.47
N ARG A 386 -30.54 12.61 14.78
CA ARG A 386 -31.19 13.73 15.47
C ARG A 386 -30.73 15.06 14.88
N GLU A 387 -31.67 15.94 14.56
CA GLU A 387 -31.35 17.27 14.06
C GLU A 387 -30.47 18.04 15.07
N GLY A 388 -29.40 18.66 14.58
CA GLY A 388 -28.43 19.36 15.42
C GLY A 388 -27.45 18.47 16.20
N SER A 389 -27.51 17.14 16.06
CA SER A 389 -26.48 16.25 16.61
C SER A 389 -25.17 16.36 15.83
N HIS A 390 -24.06 15.99 16.46
CA HIS A 390 -22.75 15.99 15.82
C HIS A 390 -22.71 14.97 14.69
N ALA A 391 -23.30 13.79 14.87
CA ALA A 391 -23.43 12.79 13.82
C ALA A 391 -24.26 13.30 12.63
N ALA A 392 -25.27 14.15 12.83
CA ALA A 392 -26.03 14.74 11.72
C ALA A 392 -25.24 15.80 10.91
N ASN A 393 -24.23 16.42 11.52
CA ASN A 393 -23.42 17.48 10.92
C ASN A 393 -22.02 17.03 10.47
N ALA A 394 -21.62 15.81 10.82
CA ALA A 394 -20.26 15.32 10.66
C ALA A 394 -19.70 15.45 9.24
N SER A 395 -18.40 15.76 9.14
CA SER A 395 -17.64 15.73 7.89
C SER A 395 -17.01 14.37 7.60
N TYR A 396 -16.84 13.54 8.62
CA TYR A 396 -16.22 12.22 8.52
C TYR A 396 -16.85 11.23 9.51
N TYR A 397 -16.89 9.96 9.14
CA TYR A 397 -17.37 8.87 9.98
C TYR A 397 -16.36 7.74 10.04
N GLY A 398 -16.24 7.12 11.21
CA GLY A 398 -15.56 5.84 11.39
C GLY A 398 -16.41 4.93 12.27
N ILE A 399 -16.26 3.62 12.17
CA ILE A 399 -17.05 2.67 12.95
C ILE A 399 -16.12 1.85 13.83
N ASN A 400 -16.46 1.71 15.11
CA ASN A 400 -15.79 0.75 15.97
C ASN A 400 -16.13 -0.67 15.48
N GLY A 401 -15.11 -1.48 15.20
CA GLY A 401 -15.31 -2.79 14.62
C GLY A 401 -15.55 -3.91 15.63
N VAL A 402 -15.08 -3.79 16.88
CA VAL A 402 -14.95 -4.98 17.77
C VAL A 402 -15.22 -4.76 19.25
N THR A 403 -15.15 -3.53 19.77
CA THR A 403 -15.17 -3.25 21.21
C THR A 403 -16.38 -2.46 21.70
N ALA A 404 -17.07 -1.72 20.83
CA ALA A 404 -18.27 -0.97 21.17
C ALA A 404 -19.18 -0.76 19.95
N SER A 405 -20.46 -0.50 20.16
CA SER A 405 -21.39 -0.10 19.08
C SER A 405 -21.32 1.41 18.80
N TYR A 406 -20.11 1.91 18.58
CA TYR A 406 -19.87 3.33 18.31
C TYR A 406 -19.73 3.63 16.82
N LEU A 407 -20.50 4.62 16.38
CA LEU A 407 -20.21 5.43 15.21
C LEU A 407 -19.40 6.63 15.68
N TYR A 408 -18.13 6.67 15.31
CA TYR A 408 -17.31 7.87 15.47
C TYR A 408 -17.69 8.89 14.40
N CYS A 409 -17.76 10.15 14.80
CA CYS A 409 -18.04 11.24 13.87
C CYS A 409 -17.14 12.45 14.16
N VAL A 410 -16.64 13.07 13.09
CA VAL A 410 -15.85 14.29 13.16
C VAL A 410 -16.75 15.46 12.80
N ASP A 411 -16.92 16.40 13.72
CA ASP A 411 -17.73 17.60 13.52
C ASP A 411 -16.97 18.82 14.07
N ALA A 412 -16.90 19.88 13.28
CA ALA A 412 -16.22 21.14 13.59
C ALA A 412 -14.80 20.95 14.20
N GLY A 413 -14.02 20.01 13.67
CA GLY A 413 -12.65 19.77 14.12
C GLY A 413 -12.50 18.94 15.41
N ARG A 414 -13.59 18.34 15.89
CA ARG A 414 -13.66 17.57 17.14
C ARG A 414 -14.22 16.17 16.88
N LEU A 415 -13.86 15.23 17.74
CA LEU A 415 -14.28 13.84 17.65
C LEU A 415 -15.42 13.54 18.63
N TYR A 416 -16.45 12.86 18.16
CA TYR A 416 -17.55 12.37 18.97
C TYR A 416 -17.79 10.89 18.70
N ALA A 417 -18.42 10.20 19.65
CA ALA A 417 -18.87 8.83 19.50
C ALA A 417 -20.36 8.75 19.81
N MET A 418 -21.12 8.18 18.88
CA MET A 418 -22.55 7.93 18.99
C MET A 418 -22.80 6.44 19.16
N ASN A 419 -23.54 6.03 20.21
CA ASN A 419 -23.96 4.64 20.33
C ASN A 419 -25.19 4.38 19.46
N PHE A 420 -25.04 3.65 18.36
CA PHE A 420 -26.14 3.43 17.42
C PHE A 420 -27.15 2.35 17.88
N LYS A 421 -26.84 1.61 18.95
CA LYS A 421 -27.77 0.65 19.57
C LYS A 421 -28.66 1.28 20.63
N ASP A 422 -28.29 2.43 21.20
CA ASP A 422 -29.12 3.13 22.17
C ASP A 422 -30.32 3.79 21.46
N ASP A 423 -31.49 3.77 22.12
CA ASP A 423 -32.73 4.31 21.54
C ASP A 423 -32.65 5.82 21.27
N ASP A 424 -31.94 6.55 22.11
CA ASP A 424 -31.74 8.00 21.97
C ASP A 424 -30.54 8.36 21.09
N MET A 425 -29.75 7.37 20.66
CA MET A 425 -28.48 7.52 19.93
C MET A 425 -27.61 8.62 20.55
N GLY A 426 -27.42 8.55 21.87
CA GLY A 426 -26.62 9.51 22.62
C GLY A 426 -25.19 9.66 22.09
N GLU A 427 -24.68 10.91 22.14
CA GLU A 427 -23.34 11.27 21.68
C GLU A 427 -22.48 11.71 22.87
N ILE A 428 -21.22 11.27 22.88
CA ILE A 428 -20.19 11.76 23.79
C ILE A 428 -19.06 12.40 23.00
N GLU A 429 -18.53 13.52 23.50
CA GLU A 429 -17.30 14.07 22.96
C GLU A 429 -16.11 13.21 23.40
N VAL A 430 -15.32 12.75 22.43
CA VAL A 430 -14.09 12.00 22.66
C VAL A 430 -12.92 12.99 22.66
N LYS A 431 -12.13 12.98 23.74
CA LYS A 431 -11.00 13.91 23.93
C LYS A 431 -9.68 13.13 24.04
N PRO A 432 -9.06 12.74 22.90
CA PRO A 432 -7.79 12.03 22.93
C PRO A 432 -6.68 12.88 23.57
N GLU A 433 -5.85 12.28 24.43
CA GLU A 433 -4.73 12.97 25.06
C GLU A 433 -3.59 13.20 24.05
N GLY A 434 -2.95 14.37 24.09
CA GLY A 434 -1.71 14.61 23.32
C GLY A 434 -1.92 15.26 21.96
N ILE A 435 -3.16 15.55 21.55
CA ILE A 435 -3.46 16.39 20.37
C ILE A 435 -3.36 17.87 20.79
N PRO A 436 -2.45 18.67 20.20
CA PRO A 436 -2.32 20.09 20.49
C PRO A 436 -3.54 20.91 20.03
N ALA A 437 -3.87 21.99 20.75
CA ALA A 437 -5.01 22.86 20.42
C ALA A 437 -4.94 23.57 19.05
N GLY A 438 -3.80 23.53 18.37
CA GLY A 438 -3.59 24.12 17.04
C GLY A 438 -3.82 23.16 15.88
N GLU A 439 -4.25 21.92 16.15
CA GLU A 439 -4.53 20.88 15.17
C GLU A 439 -6.04 20.63 15.08
N THR A 440 -6.55 20.46 13.86
CA THR A 440 -7.98 20.20 13.60
C THR A 440 -8.14 18.71 13.30
N ILE A 441 -9.00 18.01 14.06
CA ILE A 441 -9.33 16.61 13.75
C ILE A 441 -10.20 16.57 12.49
N ASP A 442 -9.79 15.78 11.50
CA ASP A 442 -10.51 15.63 10.22
C ASP A 442 -10.67 14.17 9.77
N PHE A 443 -10.06 13.22 10.49
CA PHE A 443 -10.07 11.80 10.15
C PHE A 443 -10.17 10.95 11.42
N VAL A 444 -10.89 9.83 11.34
CA VAL A 444 -10.93 8.81 12.39
C VAL A 444 -11.10 7.43 11.78
N ALA A 445 -10.33 6.46 12.23
CA ALA A 445 -10.45 5.06 11.82
C ALA A 445 -10.26 4.13 13.00
N ASN A 446 -10.94 2.98 13.00
CA ASN A 446 -10.66 1.90 13.93
C ASN A 446 -9.99 0.74 13.18
N GLN A 447 -8.72 0.51 13.48
CA GLN A 447 -7.94 -0.58 12.89
C GLN A 447 -7.61 -1.57 13.99
N PHE A 448 -7.86 -2.84 13.74
CA PHE A 448 -7.63 -3.90 14.72
C PHE A 448 -7.07 -5.14 14.03
N TRP A 449 -6.39 -5.99 14.80
CA TRP A 449 -5.93 -7.32 14.42
C TRP A 449 -6.29 -8.32 15.50
N ASN A 450 -7.10 -9.32 15.20
CA ASN A 450 -7.43 -10.40 16.13
C ASN A 450 -7.61 -11.74 15.40
N PRO A 451 -6.52 -12.33 14.89
CA PRO A 451 -6.59 -13.50 14.02
C PRO A 451 -6.96 -14.75 14.81
N ALA A 452 -7.72 -15.65 14.19
CA ALA A 452 -7.99 -16.96 14.76
C ALA A 452 -6.91 -17.97 14.38
N LEU A 453 -6.49 -17.96 13.12
CA LEU A 453 -5.52 -18.92 12.54
C LEU A 453 -4.32 -18.24 11.86
N SER A 454 -4.44 -16.96 11.53
CA SER A 454 -3.32 -16.15 11.04
C SER A 454 -2.35 -15.79 12.16
N GLY A 455 -1.08 -15.54 11.81
CA GLY A 455 -0.06 -15.11 12.76
C GLY A 455 -0.17 -13.63 13.14
N GLY A 456 0.68 -13.20 14.08
CA GLY A 456 0.82 -11.80 14.49
C GLY A 456 0.09 -11.46 15.79
N THR A 457 0.57 -10.43 16.48
CA THR A 457 0.04 -10.01 17.79
C THR A 457 -1.27 -9.25 17.63
N PRO A 458 -2.33 -9.61 18.38
CA PRO A 458 -3.57 -8.87 18.38
C PRO A 458 -3.40 -7.40 18.81
N PHE A 459 -4.25 -6.51 18.29
CA PHE A 459 -4.37 -5.12 18.71
C PHE A 459 -5.75 -4.56 18.35
N ASP A 460 -6.13 -3.45 18.98
CA ASP A 460 -7.30 -2.66 18.63
C ASP A 460 -6.96 -1.17 18.83
N TYR A 461 -6.82 -0.43 17.73
CA TYR A 461 -6.42 0.97 17.75
C TYR A 461 -7.52 1.89 17.22
N LEU A 462 -7.75 2.96 17.97
CA LEU A 462 -8.40 4.14 17.43
C LEU A 462 -7.33 5.06 16.86
N ILE A 463 -7.42 5.34 15.57
CA ILE A 463 -6.52 6.23 14.85
C ILE A 463 -7.24 7.55 14.66
N VAL A 464 -6.68 8.63 15.21
CA VAL A 464 -7.21 9.99 15.05
C VAL A 464 -6.25 10.77 14.17
N GLY A 465 -6.77 11.29 13.07
CA GLY A 465 -6.02 12.12 12.14
C GLY A 465 -6.33 13.60 12.31
N THR A 466 -5.31 14.41 12.16
CA THR A 466 -5.41 15.87 12.18
C THR A 466 -4.75 16.47 10.95
N GLN A 467 -5.24 17.64 10.56
CA GLN A 467 -4.69 18.39 9.43
C GLN A 467 -4.23 19.79 9.87
N LYS A 468 -3.04 20.18 9.41
CA LYS A 468 -2.50 21.54 9.55
C LYS A 468 -1.83 21.97 8.24
N GLY A 469 -2.48 22.85 7.50
CA GLY A 469 -2.03 23.22 6.17
C GLY A 469 -2.01 21.99 5.26
N ASN A 470 -0.85 21.68 4.68
CA ASN A 470 -0.65 20.50 3.83
C ASN A 470 -0.03 19.30 4.56
N THR A 471 0.06 19.36 5.89
CA THR A 471 0.62 18.28 6.70
C THR A 471 -0.49 17.61 7.48
N TYR A 472 -0.50 16.28 7.45
CA TYR A 472 -1.37 15.47 8.29
C TYR A 472 -0.57 14.87 9.44
N LYS A 473 -1.24 14.57 10.54
CA LYS A 473 -0.67 13.79 11.63
C LYS A 473 -1.65 12.78 12.17
N LEU A 474 -1.21 11.52 12.27
CA LEU A 474 -1.97 10.40 12.80
C LEU A 474 -1.51 10.07 14.22
N TYR A 475 -2.49 9.82 15.09
CA TYR A 475 -2.30 9.45 16.48
C TYR A 475 -2.97 8.10 16.73
N PHE A 476 -2.18 7.11 17.15
CA PHE A 476 -2.67 5.75 17.38
C PHE A 476 -2.86 5.52 18.89
N TYR A 477 -4.08 5.21 19.30
CA TYR A 477 -4.43 4.99 20.70
C TYR A 477 -4.88 3.55 20.92
N ASP A 478 -4.45 2.94 22.03
CA ASP A 478 -5.18 1.82 22.61
C ASP A 478 -6.61 2.27 22.95
N THR A 479 -7.55 1.33 22.90
CA THR A 479 -8.94 1.59 23.25
C THR A 479 -9.40 0.80 24.48
N ASN A 480 -10.35 1.37 25.22
CA ASN A 480 -11.13 0.67 26.22
C ASN A 480 -12.61 0.94 25.96
N GLY A 481 -13.34 -0.08 25.53
CA GLY A 481 -14.74 0.06 25.10
C GLY A 481 -14.90 1.08 23.97
N GLY A 482 -13.95 1.11 23.02
CA GLY A 482 -13.96 2.04 21.90
C GLY A 482 -13.56 3.50 22.21
N ALA A 483 -13.28 3.87 23.46
CA ALA A 483 -12.71 5.17 23.78
C ALA A 483 -11.17 5.09 23.84
N PRO A 484 -10.42 6.10 23.35
CA PRO A 484 -8.96 6.12 23.44
C PRO A 484 -8.50 6.23 24.90
N VAL A 485 -7.39 5.56 25.24
CA VAL A 485 -6.83 5.56 26.61
C VAL A 485 -5.41 6.13 26.62
N GLY A 486 -5.19 7.11 27.50
CA GLY A 486 -3.87 7.70 27.71
C GLY A 486 -3.30 8.40 26.47
N LYS A 487 -1.98 8.50 26.44
CA LYS A 487 -1.21 9.10 25.33
C LYS A 487 -1.18 8.18 24.10
N PRO A 488 -0.98 8.74 22.89
CA PRO A 488 -0.79 7.94 21.69
C PRO A 488 0.40 6.98 21.85
N LEU A 489 0.22 5.73 21.44
CA LEU A 489 1.25 4.69 21.41
C LEU A 489 2.33 5.02 20.37
N MET A 490 1.90 5.57 19.24
CA MET A 490 2.75 6.03 18.16
C MET A 490 2.07 7.15 17.39
N THR A 491 2.88 7.94 16.69
CA THR A 491 2.42 9.03 15.83
C THR A 491 3.14 9.00 14.50
N MET A 492 2.45 9.39 13.43
CA MET A 492 3.02 9.57 12.09
C MET A 492 2.68 10.96 11.59
N GLU A 493 3.64 11.64 10.98
CA GLU A 493 3.42 12.94 10.32
C GLU A 493 3.81 12.81 8.85
N GLY A 494 2.97 13.29 7.94
CA GLY A 494 3.23 13.23 6.50
C GLY A 494 2.62 14.40 5.75
N THR A 495 2.88 14.48 4.44
CA THR A 495 2.41 15.59 3.58
C THR A 495 1.28 15.13 2.66
N GLY A 496 0.21 15.92 2.61
CA GLY A 496 -1.01 15.67 1.86
C GLY A 496 -2.23 15.69 2.77
N LYS A 497 -3.30 15.01 2.32
CA LYS A 497 -4.54 14.82 3.09
C LYS A 497 -4.87 13.33 3.19
N VAL A 498 -5.07 12.82 4.39
CA VAL A 498 -5.38 11.40 4.62
C VAL A 498 -6.77 11.07 4.09
N LYS A 499 -6.87 9.93 3.40
CA LYS A 499 -8.14 9.38 2.93
C LYS A 499 -8.55 8.11 3.68
N CYS A 500 -7.60 7.23 3.97
CA CYS A 500 -7.85 5.89 4.50
C CYS A 500 -6.58 5.33 5.14
N VAL A 501 -6.73 4.52 6.20
CA VAL A 501 -5.63 3.78 6.82
C VAL A 501 -5.98 2.29 6.85
N ARG A 502 -5.07 1.42 6.42
CA ARG A 502 -5.29 -0.04 6.41
C ARG A 502 -4.10 -0.77 7.01
N PHE A 503 -4.38 -1.66 7.95
CA PHE A 503 -3.35 -2.57 8.44
C PHE A 503 -3.20 -3.79 7.52
N ILE A 504 -1.95 -4.11 7.17
CA ILE A 504 -1.60 -5.31 6.43
C ILE A 504 -0.74 -6.22 7.30
N ASN A 505 -1.06 -7.52 7.28
CA ASN A 505 -0.26 -8.57 7.90
C ASN A 505 0.13 -9.67 6.91
N THR A 506 1.42 -9.83 6.66
CA THR A 506 1.94 -10.92 5.81
C THR A 506 1.85 -12.31 6.41
N ASN A 507 1.63 -12.46 7.71
CA ASN A 507 1.44 -13.77 8.34
C ASN A 507 -0.01 -14.27 8.23
N TYR A 508 -0.78 -13.76 7.27
CA TYR A 508 -2.11 -14.25 6.94
C TYR A 508 -2.08 -15.73 6.55
N SER A 509 -3.00 -16.53 7.10
CA SER A 509 -3.18 -17.92 6.74
C SER A 509 -4.42 -18.08 5.86
N SER A 510 -4.32 -18.81 4.75
CA SER A 510 -5.48 -19.18 3.91
C SER A 510 -6.52 -19.98 4.68
N ASP A 511 -6.10 -20.69 5.73
CA ASP A 511 -6.98 -21.53 6.54
C ASP A 511 -7.80 -20.71 7.54
N ASP A 512 -7.52 -19.41 7.69
CA ASP A 512 -8.35 -18.45 8.44
C ASP A 512 -9.65 -18.12 7.67
N MET A 513 -10.31 -19.18 7.18
CA MET A 513 -11.51 -19.17 6.34
C MET A 513 -12.75 -18.60 7.05
N GLN A 514 -12.70 -18.44 8.38
CA GLN A 514 -13.72 -17.71 9.14
C GLN A 514 -13.55 -16.18 9.01
N PHE A 515 -12.79 -15.73 8.01
CA PHE A 515 -12.52 -14.32 7.77
C PHE A 515 -11.90 -13.65 8.99
N GLY A 516 -11.05 -14.40 9.73
CA GLY A 516 -10.72 -14.20 11.14
C GLY A 516 -10.74 -12.75 11.58
N TYR A 517 -11.92 -12.25 11.97
CA TYR A 517 -12.21 -10.86 12.35
C TYR A 517 -11.73 -9.72 11.41
N LEU A 518 -11.00 -9.95 10.31
CA LEU A 518 -9.99 -8.96 9.89
C LEU A 518 -10.04 -8.40 8.47
N THR A 519 -10.74 -9.03 7.55
CA THR A 519 -10.65 -8.68 6.13
C THR A 519 -11.63 -7.58 5.69
N TYR A 520 -12.49 -7.07 6.58
CA TYR A 520 -13.69 -6.32 6.17
C TYR A 520 -13.90 -4.93 6.74
N ASN A 521 -12.95 -4.39 7.51
CA ASN A 521 -12.93 -2.93 7.69
C ASN A 521 -12.28 -2.26 6.46
N ASN A 522 -12.87 -2.50 5.27
CA ASN A 522 -12.53 -1.81 4.03
C ASN A 522 -13.18 -0.42 3.97
N ASN A 523 -13.86 0.03 5.03
CA ASN A 523 -14.68 1.23 5.01
C ASN A 523 -14.10 2.36 5.84
N ASP A 524 -13.35 3.24 5.16
CA ASP A 524 -12.93 4.57 5.63
C ASP A 524 -12.88 5.53 4.41
#